data_AF-A0A7W5F2W6-F1
#
_entry.id   AF-A0A7W5F2W6-F1
#
_cell.length_a   1.000
_cell.length_b   1.000
_cell.length_c   1.000
_cell.angle_alpha   90.00
_cell.angle_beta   90.00
_cell.angle_gamma   90.00
#
_symmetry.space_group_name_H-M   'P 1'
#
loop_
_entity.id
_entity.type
_entity.pdbx_description
1 polymer ?
#
loop_
_entity_poly.entity_id
_entity_poly.type
_entity_poly.pdbx_seq_one_letter_code
_entity_poly.pdbx_strand_id
1 'polypeptide(L)'
;MGTRGSVVAVVAAGVVLALGGCGGGTGEKNDASGSKPAEPTQTRPPSGELVRWAGGMCASTVAVEELRAESAAELKELRDPDEAGLSAQAQALGYVVRTPSEVRTVESELEGLGPSGVPAADRLLDAWQKKLKGVVSELDGVSPAVSLDEAEGSAADVDKLVQSLTPPKPDLPELTEKDPRLAAAYRKAEQCAPGWKPGDTDSPAPDPTGPLPAPADGKNLTACSDGTCEILVTSEADLTANGVDLHITVGNSVTFRTPGSVMNLGGHGGVAQFGDDLKITVVAHNEDGAVLKFSRP
;
A
#
# COMPACT_ATOMS: atom_id res chain seq x y z
N MET A 1 26.97 6.34 -43.62
CA MET A 1 26.79 7.81 -43.73
C MET A 1 26.11 8.28 -42.45
N GLY A 2 26.69 9.26 -41.75
CA GLY A 2 26.00 10.04 -40.71
C GLY A 2 26.32 9.72 -39.24
N THR A 3 27.55 10.00 -38.80
CA THR A 3 27.91 10.20 -37.40
C THR A 3 27.29 11.51 -36.88
N ARG A 4 26.60 11.51 -35.73
CA ARG A 4 26.52 12.68 -34.84
C ARG A 4 26.41 12.23 -33.39
N GLY A 5 27.50 12.44 -32.64
CA GLY A 5 27.49 12.45 -31.19
C GLY A 5 26.86 13.73 -30.65
N SER A 6 26.40 13.67 -29.41
CA SER A 6 26.15 14.86 -28.59
C SER A 6 26.74 14.61 -27.21
N VAL A 7 27.70 15.46 -26.88
CA VAL A 7 28.37 15.57 -25.59
C VAL A 7 27.51 16.49 -24.74
N VAL A 8 27.03 16.03 -23.58
CA VAL A 8 26.40 16.89 -22.58
C VAL A 8 27.45 17.20 -21.52
N ALA A 9 27.91 18.45 -21.53
CA ALA A 9 28.73 19.02 -20.48
C ALA A 9 27.83 19.47 -19.33
N VAL A 10 28.06 18.98 -18.11
CA VAL A 10 27.49 19.54 -16.88
C VAL A 10 28.59 20.31 -16.17
N VAL A 11 28.39 21.62 -16.10
CA VAL A 11 29.25 22.59 -15.41
C VAL A 11 29.00 22.49 -13.91
N ALA A 12 30.05 22.15 -13.16
CA ALA A 12 30.07 22.26 -11.71
C ALA A 12 30.32 23.72 -11.31
N ALA A 13 29.34 24.37 -10.68
CA ALA A 13 29.52 25.67 -10.03
C ALA A 13 29.59 25.46 -8.52
N GLY A 14 30.81 25.43 -7.98
CA GLY A 14 31.06 25.55 -6.56
C GLY A 14 30.87 26.99 -6.09
N VAL A 15 30.11 27.18 -5.01
CA VAL A 15 30.02 28.46 -4.30
C VAL A 15 30.73 28.30 -2.96
N VAL A 16 31.89 28.93 -2.86
CA VAL A 16 32.62 29.17 -1.61
C VAL A 16 32.14 30.51 -1.08
N LEU A 17 31.61 30.55 0.14
CA LEU A 17 31.44 31.78 0.91
C LEU A 17 32.34 31.72 2.14
N ALA A 18 33.53 32.31 1.98
CA ALA A 18 34.36 32.76 3.07
C ALA A 18 34.13 34.27 3.23
N LEU A 19 33.61 34.69 4.38
CA LEU A 19 33.75 36.06 4.86
C LEU A 19 34.24 35.99 6.31
N GLY A 20 35.47 36.48 6.50
CA GLY A 20 36.05 36.73 7.81
C GLY A 20 35.52 38.02 8.43
N GLY A 21 35.67 38.13 9.75
CA GLY A 21 35.39 39.33 10.52
C GLY A 21 36.22 39.32 11.80
N CYS A 22 37.33 40.05 11.74
CA CYS A 22 38.29 40.29 12.81
C CYS A 22 37.74 41.32 13.81
N GLY A 23 37.93 41.08 15.11
CA GLY A 23 37.55 42.03 16.16
C GLY A 23 38.31 41.76 17.45
N GLY A 24 39.49 42.36 17.60
CA GLY A 24 40.27 42.36 18.83
C GLY A 24 39.65 43.27 19.89
N GLY A 25 39.57 42.75 21.12
CA GLY A 25 39.17 43.50 22.31
C GLY A 25 40.02 43.06 23.49
N THR A 26 40.82 43.99 23.99
CA THR A 26 41.71 43.88 25.15
C THR A 26 40.93 43.71 26.45
N GLY A 27 41.33 42.71 27.24
CA GLY A 27 41.52 42.76 28.69
C GLY A 27 40.37 43.24 29.58
N GLU A 28 39.72 42.30 30.26
CA GLU A 28 39.35 42.49 31.67
C GLU A 28 39.32 41.13 32.38
N LYS A 29 40.12 41.01 33.45
CA LYS A 29 40.06 39.90 34.39
C LYS A 29 38.79 40.09 35.20
N ASN A 30 37.78 39.25 34.99
CA ASN A 30 36.64 39.13 35.88
C ASN A 30 36.47 37.69 36.32
N ASP A 31 36.13 37.58 37.59
CA ASP A 31 36.27 36.43 38.45
C ASP A 31 35.54 35.18 38.00
N ALA A 32 36.09 34.05 38.43
CA ALA A 32 35.49 32.73 38.34
C ALA A 32 34.16 32.68 39.10
N SER A 33 33.08 33.12 38.44
CA SER A 33 31.71 32.83 38.87
C SER A 33 31.35 31.44 38.33
N GLY A 34 31.38 30.46 39.23
CA GLY A 34 31.00 29.08 38.98
C GLY A 34 29.58 29.01 38.42
N SER A 35 29.47 28.99 37.10
CA SER A 35 28.24 28.66 36.40
C SER A 35 27.98 27.18 36.64
N LYS A 36 27.09 26.90 37.59
CA LYS A 36 26.49 25.60 37.80
C LYS A 36 26.01 25.10 36.42
N PRO A 37 26.39 23.88 35.98
CA PRO A 37 25.92 23.35 34.69
C PRO A 37 24.40 23.48 34.65
N ALA A 38 23.87 24.12 33.61
CA ALA A 38 22.43 24.19 33.40
C ALA A 38 21.90 22.76 33.46
N GLU A 39 20.97 22.51 34.37
CA GLU A 39 20.26 21.24 34.47
C GLU A 39 19.70 20.94 33.07
N PRO A 40 19.95 19.74 32.51
CA PRO A 40 19.47 19.40 31.19
C PRO A 40 17.95 19.59 31.19
N THR A 41 17.47 20.56 30.41
CA THR A 41 16.06 20.88 30.29
C THR A 41 15.33 19.58 29.98
N GLN A 42 14.50 19.11 30.92
CA GLN A 42 13.73 17.89 30.76
C GLN A 42 13.01 17.94 29.42
N THR A 43 13.34 17.00 28.53
CA THR A 43 12.73 16.91 27.21
C THR A 43 11.24 16.77 27.40
N ARG A 44 10.49 17.82 27.04
CA ARG A 44 9.03 17.81 27.12
C ARG A 44 8.52 16.55 26.42
N PRO A 45 7.57 15.81 27.02
CA PRO A 45 7.04 14.60 26.39
C PRO A 45 6.48 14.93 25.00
N PRO A 46 6.59 14.00 24.02
CA PRO A 46 6.06 14.20 22.69
C PRO A 46 4.54 14.39 22.76
N SER A 47 3.98 15.18 21.84
CA SER A 47 2.53 15.28 21.69
C SER A 47 1.95 13.95 21.21
N GLY A 48 0.69 13.67 21.57
CA GLY A 48 0.00 12.48 21.07
C GLY A 48 -0.17 12.47 19.55
N GLU A 49 -0.24 13.65 18.93
CA GLU A 49 -0.23 13.81 17.46
C GLU A 49 1.08 13.33 16.84
N LEU A 50 2.24 13.72 17.40
CA LEU A 50 3.53 13.29 16.87
C LEU A 50 3.76 11.79 17.07
N VAL A 51 3.25 11.21 18.17
CA VAL A 51 3.28 9.75 18.39
C VAL A 51 2.44 9.03 17.34
N ARG A 52 1.21 9.47 17.08
CA ARG A 52 0.35 8.90 16.03
C ARG A 52 0.96 9.05 14.64
N TRP A 53 1.54 10.21 14.35
CA TRP A 53 2.24 10.45 13.10
C TRP A 53 3.43 9.50 12.91
N ALA A 54 4.26 9.33 13.95
CA ALA A 54 5.41 8.42 13.90
C ALA A 54 4.96 6.97 13.69
N GLY A 55 3.91 6.54 14.41
CA GLY A 55 3.32 5.22 14.24
C GLY A 55 2.77 4.99 12.82
N GLY A 56 2.07 5.98 12.27
CA GLY A 56 1.61 5.94 10.88
C GLY A 56 2.75 5.82 9.88
N MET A 57 3.84 6.58 10.04
CA MET A 57 5.01 6.44 9.18
C MET A 57 5.67 5.06 9.26
N CYS A 58 5.78 4.49 10.46
CA CYS A 58 6.32 3.13 10.64
C CYS A 58 5.42 2.09 9.98
N ALA A 59 4.10 2.19 10.19
CA ALA A 59 3.12 1.29 9.58
C ALA A 59 3.18 1.34 8.05
N SER A 60 3.15 2.52 7.44
CA SER A 60 3.23 2.65 5.99
C SER A 60 4.58 2.20 5.43
N THR A 61 5.69 2.40 6.16
CA THR A 61 7.02 1.91 5.73
C THR A 61 7.04 0.38 5.70
N VAL A 62 6.48 -0.28 6.72
CA VAL A 62 6.35 -1.73 6.76
C VAL A 62 5.43 -2.23 5.65
N ALA A 63 4.29 -1.56 5.41
CA ALA A 63 3.38 -1.92 4.33
C ALA A 63 4.06 -1.85 2.94
N VAL A 64 4.92 -0.85 2.70
CA VAL A 64 5.74 -0.80 1.47
C VAL A 64 6.73 -1.97 1.40
N GLU A 65 7.38 -2.33 2.51
CA GLU A 65 8.32 -3.44 2.55
C GLU A 65 7.64 -4.79 2.30
N GLU A 66 6.47 -5.01 2.89
CA GLU A 66 5.63 -6.19 2.66
C GLU A 66 5.14 -6.26 1.23
N LEU A 67 4.60 -5.17 0.68
CA LEU A 67 4.19 -5.08 -0.73
C LEU A 67 5.34 -5.46 -1.68
N ARG A 68 6.56 -4.99 -1.38
CA ARG A 68 7.75 -5.36 -2.16
C ARG A 68 8.11 -6.84 -2.02
N ALA A 69 7.98 -7.41 -0.82
CA ALA A 69 8.28 -8.81 -0.57
C ALA A 69 7.24 -9.72 -1.27
N GLU A 70 5.96 -9.40 -1.16
CA GLU A 70 4.85 -10.11 -1.80
C GLU A 70 4.95 -10.05 -3.32
N SER A 71 5.19 -8.86 -3.87
CA SER A 71 5.44 -8.66 -5.30
C SER A 71 6.56 -9.56 -5.83
N ALA A 72 7.68 -9.65 -5.11
CA ALA A 72 8.80 -10.50 -5.50
C ALA A 72 8.46 -12.00 -5.39
N ALA A 73 7.67 -12.39 -4.40
CA ALA A 73 7.22 -13.77 -4.21
C ALA A 73 6.25 -14.20 -5.32
N GLU A 74 5.28 -13.37 -5.65
CA GLU A 74 4.30 -13.63 -6.71
C GLU A 74 4.98 -13.68 -8.08
N LEU A 75 5.89 -12.76 -8.39
CA LEU A 75 6.64 -12.82 -9.66
C LEU A 75 7.51 -14.08 -9.77
N LYS A 76 7.98 -14.61 -8.64
CA LYS A 76 8.71 -15.89 -8.61
C LYS A 76 7.78 -17.06 -8.92
N GLU A 77 6.58 -17.07 -8.34
CA GLU A 77 5.54 -18.09 -8.61
C GLU A 77 5.10 -18.06 -10.07
N LEU A 78 4.86 -16.88 -10.64
CA LEU A 78 4.49 -16.71 -12.05
C LEU A 78 5.54 -17.26 -13.04
N ARG A 79 6.80 -17.37 -12.60
CA ARG A 79 7.92 -17.88 -13.40
C ARG A 79 8.21 -19.36 -13.14
N ASP A 80 7.41 -20.02 -12.30
CA ASP A 80 7.59 -21.45 -12.02
C ASP A 80 7.21 -22.27 -13.26
N PRO A 81 8.15 -22.99 -13.88
CA PRO A 81 7.89 -23.76 -15.09
C PRO A 81 6.89 -24.90 -14.89
N ASP A 82 6.66 -25.34 -13.64
CA ASP A 82 5.73 -26.43 -13.33
C ASP A 82 4.25 -25.97 -13.34
N GLU A 83 4.00 -24.65 -13.28
CA GLU A 83 2.66 -24.02 -13.35
C GLU A 83 2.39 -23.34 -14.70
N ALA A 84 3.26 -23.58 -15.70
CA ALA A 84 3.16 -22.94 -17.01
C ALA A 84 1.86 -23.30 -17.75
N GLY A 85 1.04 -22.29 -18.08
CA GLY A 85 -0.22 -22.45 -18.80
C GLY A 85 -1.18 -21.27 -18.64
N LEU A 86 -2.46 -21.48 -18.99
CA LEU A 86 -3.53 -20.48 -18.84
C LEU A 86 -3.69 -19.99 -17.39
N SER A 87 -3.27 -20.79 -16.40
CA SER A 87 -3.23 -20.43 -14.97
C SER A 87 -2.22 -19.31 -14.69
N ALA A 88 -0.96 -19.48 -15.12
CA ALA A 88 0.09 -18.49 -14.94
C ALA A 88 -0.26 -17.14 -15.61
N GLN A 89 -0.87 -17.19 -16.81
CA GLN A 89 -1.32 -15.99 -17.51
C GLN A 89 -2.45 -15.27 -16.77
N ALA A 90 -3.42 -16.03 -16.23
CA ALA A 90 -4.50 -15.46 -15.42
C ALA A 90 -3.99 -14.88 -14.10
N GLN A 91 -3.00 -15.53 -13.47
CA GLN A 91 -2.34 -15.02 -12.27
C GLN A 91 -1.55 -13.74 -12.59
N ALA A 92 -0.81 -13.70 -13.70
CA ALA A 92 -0.06 -12.52 -14.13
C ALA A 92 -0.99 -11.33 -14.39
N LEU A 93 -2.12 -11.56 -15.06
CA LEU A 93 -3.14 -10.53 -15.25
C LEU A 93 -3.73 -10.07 -13.91
N GLY A 94 -4.04 -11.01 -13.01
CA GLY A 94 -4.53 -10.70 -11.66
C GLY A 94 -3.54 -9.84 -10.86
N TYR A 95 -2.26 -10.16 -10.93
CA TYR A 95 -1.18 -9.39 -10.33
C TYR A 95 -1.12 -7.97 -10.92
N VAL A 96 -1.07 -7.83 -12.25
CA VAL A 96 -1.02 -6.52 -12.94
C VAL A 96 -2.22 -5.65 -12.57
N VAL A 97 -3.42 -6.23 -12.41
CA VAL A 97 -4.64 -5.50 -12.04
C VAL A 97 -4.66 -5.11 -10.55
N ARG A 98 -4.18 -5.99 -9.66
CA ARG A 98 -4.27 -5.79 -8.21
C ARG A 98 -3.22 -4.81 -7.67
N THR A 99 -1.97 -5.00 -8.06
CA THR A 99 -0.82 -4.28 -7.49
C THR A 99 -0.96 -2.74 -7.52
N PRO A 100 -1.47 -2.10 -8.59
CA PRO A 100 -1.72 -0.66 -8.58
C PRO A 100 -2.66 -0.20 -7.47
N SER A 101 -3.66 -1.01 -7.11
CA SER A 101 -4.61 -0.69 -6.04
C SER A 101 -3.94 -0.76 -4.67
N GLU A 102 -3.08 -1.75 -4.44
CA GLU A 102 -2.32 -1.89 -3.19
C GLU A 102 -1.34 -0.72 -3.00
N VAL A 103 -0.65 -0.29 -4.06
CA VAL A 103 0.21 0.90 -4.01
C VAL A 103 -0.60 2.18 -3.67
N ARG A 104 -1.79 2.35 -4.28
CA ARG A 104 -2.66 3.51 -4.00
C ARG A 104 -3.21 3.51 -2.56
N THR A 105 -3.42 2.34 -1.96
CA THR A 105 -3.79 2.24 -0.54
C THR A 105 -2.69 2.85 0.34
N VAL A 106 -1.44 2.46 0.12
CA VAL A 106 -0.30 2.99 0.87
C VAL A 106 -0.09 4.50 0.60
N GLU A 107 -0.27 4.95 -0.64
CA GLU A 107 -0.26 6.38 -0.99
C GLU A 107 -1.30 7.16 -0.16
N SER A 108 -2.55 6.67 -0.14
CA SER A 108 -3.66 7.30 0.59
C SER A 108 -3.42 7.34 2.10
N GLU A 109 -2.85 6.28 2.67
CA GLU A 109 -2.48 6.23 4.09
C GLU A 109 -1.44 7.30 4.44
N LEU A 110 -0.40 7.45 3.61
CA LEU A 110 0.64 8.46 3.80
C LEU A 110 0.10 9.89 3.60
N GLU A 111 -0.80 10.11 2.64
CA GLU A 111 -1.50 11.39 2.49
C GLU A 111 -2.30 11.74 3.76
N GLY A 112 -2.93 10.73 4.38
CA GLY A 112 -3.72 10.90 5.61
C GLY A 112 -2.93 11.30 6.85
N LEU A 113 -1.60 11.12 6.89
CA LEU A 113 -0.79 11.47 8.07
C LEU A 113 -0.69 12.98 8.31
N GLY A 114 -0.73 13.78 7.25
CA GLY A 114 -0.48 15.22 7.32
C GLY A 114 0.90 15.61 7.89
N PRO A 115 1.14 16.90 8.14
CA PRO A 115 2.40 17.38 8.68
C PRO A 115 2.59 16.99 10.16
N SER A 116 3.81 16.59 10.52
CA SER A 116 4.22 16.23 11.88
C SER A 116 4.53 17.44 12.77
N GLY A 117 4.83 18.59 12.16
CA GLY A 117 5.38 19.76 12.84
C GLY A 117 6.89 19.67 13.15
N VAL A 118 7.57 18.63 12.64
CA VAL A 118 9.04 18.50 12.64
C VAL A 118 9.52 18.60 11.19
N PRO A 119 10.18 19.71 10.79
CA PRO A 119 10.46 19.98 9.37
C PRO A 119 11.28 18.91 8.65
N ALA A 120 12.13 18.17 9.36
CA ALA A 120 12.90 17.08 8.75
C ALA A 120 12.04 15.84 8.49
N ALA A 121 11.08 15.56 9.37
CA ALA A 121 10.13 14.46 9.23
C ALA A 121 9.09 14.77 8.14
N ASP A 122 8.68 16.04 8.03
CA ASP A 122 7.77 16.49 6.96
C ASP A 122 8.41 16.35 5.57
N ARG A 123 9.73 16.59 5.45
CA ARG A 123 10.48 16.33 4.21
C ARG A 123 10.57 14.85 3.87
N LEU A 124 10.64 13.96 4.87
CA LEU A 124 10.61 12.51 4.65
C LEU A 124 9.24 12.09 4.12
N LEU A 125 8.15 12.60 4.70
CA LEU A 125 6.79 12.33 4.22
C LEU A 125 6.60 12.81 2.77
N ASP A 126 7.00 14.04 2.46
CA ASP A 126 6.94 14.59 1.10
C ASP A 126 7.74 13.74 0.10
N ALA A 127 8.93 13.28 0.49
CA ALA A 127 9.76 12.41 -0.35
C ALA A 127 9.07 11.05 -0.62
N TRP A 128 8.41 10.47 0.38
CA TRP A 128 7.62 9.25 0.21
C TRP A 128 6.41 9.46 -0.71
N GLN A 129 5.60 10.48 -0.44
CA GLN A 129 4.42 10.81 -1.24
C GLN A 129 4.79 11.06 -2.71
N LYS A 130 5.84 11.84 -2.96
CA LYS A 130 6.33 12.10 -4.31
C LYS A 130 6.75 10.81 -5.02
N LYS A 131 7.39 9.89 -4.30
CA LYS A 131 7.87 8.63 -4.85
C LYS A 131 6.73 7.69 -5.20
N LEU A 132 5.78 7.50 -4.27
CA LEU A 132 4.59 6.68 -4.49
C LEU A 132 3.75 7.22 -5.63
N LYS A 133 3.49 8.52 -5.67
CA LYS A 133 2.77 9.17 -6.77
C LYS A 133 3.43 8.96 -8.13
N GLY A 134 4.76 9.00 -8.16
CA GLY A 134 5.54 8.69 -9.36
C GLY A 134 5.28 7.25 -9.83
N VAL A 135 5.37 6.28 -8.91
CA VAL A 135 5.08 4.87 -9.19
C VAL A 135 3.64 4.64 -9.60
N VAL A 136 2.65 5.22 -8.91
CA VAL A 136 1.22 5.12 -9.27
C VAL A 136 0.97 5.67 -10.66
N SER A 137 1.58 6.81 -11.01
CA SER A 137 1.44 7.39 -12.35
C SER A 137 2.04 6.49 -13.44
N GLU A 138 3.13 5.78 -13.15
CA GLU A 138 3.72 4.81 -14.08
C GLU A 138 2.86 3.55 -14.18
N LEU A 139 2.32 3.06 -13.06
CA LEU A 139 1.39 1.91 -13.00
C LEU A 139 0.08 2.19 -13.74
N ASP A 140 -0.45 3.41 -13.68
CA ASP A 140 -1.63 3.83 -14.46
C ASP A 140 -1.37 3.76 -15.98
N GLY A 141 -0.11 3.89 -16.39
CA GLY A 141 0.33 3.72 -17.77
C GLY A 141 0.44 2.26 -18.21
N VAL A 142 0.50 1.32 -17.26
CA VAL A 142 0.48 -0.12 -17.55
C VAL A 142 -0.97 -0.53 -17.80
N SER A 143 -1.35 -0.54 -19.08
CA SER A 143 -2.71 -0.90 -19.47
C SER A 143 -2.99 -2.38 -19.19
N PRO A 144 -4.11 -2.72 -18.52
CA PRO A 144 -4.55 -4.11 -18.37
C PRO A 144 -5.06 -4.72 -19.69
N ALA A 145 -5.12 -3.93 -20.78
CA ALA A 145 -5.49 -4.41 -22.12
C ALA A 145 -4.37 -5.18 -22.84
N VAL A 146 -3.32 -5.56 -22.12
CA VAL A 146 -2.26 -6.43 -22.64
C VAL A 146 -2.84 -7.78 -23.03
N SER A 147 -2.40 -8.30 -24.16
CA SER A 147 -2.77 -9.65 -24.57
C SER A 147 -2.24 -10.65 -23.53
N LEU A 148 -2.85 -11.85 -23.44
CA LEU A 148 -2.39 -12.90 -22.52
C LEU A 148 -0.90 -13.23 -22.72
N ASP A 149 -0.39 -13.05 -23.94
CA ASP A 149 1.01 -13.26 -24.31
C ASP A 149 1.97 -12.16 -23.77
N GLU A 150 1.44 -11.01 -23.34
CA GLU A 150 2.20 -9.86 -22.82
C GLU A 150 2.08 -9.72 -21.28
N ALA A 151 1.18 -10.49 -20.65
CA ALA A 151 0.88 -10.39 -19.22
C ALA A 151 2.10 -10.64 -18.32
N GLU A 152 2.95 -11.61 -18.66
CA GLU A 152 4.19 -11.89 -17.91
C GLU A 152 5.20 -10.72 -18.00
N GLY A 153 5.30 -10.09 -19.17
CA GLY A 153 6.15 -8.92 -19.37
C GLY A 153 5.67 -7.73 -18.53
N SER A 154 4.35 -7.50 -18.53
CA SER A 154 3.72 -6.47 -17.71
C SER A 154 3.86 -6.74 -16.21
N ALA A 155 3.74 -8.00 -15.78
CA ALA A 155 3.97 -8.37 -14.38
C ALA A 155 5.42 -8.06 -13.96
N ALA A 156 6.41 -8.33 -14.82
CA ALA A 156 7.80 -7.97 -14.53
C ALA A 156 8.02 -6.45 -14.46
N ASP A 157 7.35 -5.67 -15.30
CA ASP A 157 7.43 -4.21 -15.27
C ASP A 157 6.75 -3.61 -14.02
N VAL A 158 5.58 -4.14 -13.65
CA VAL A 158 4.89 -3.77 -12.40
C VAL A 158 5.75 -4.08 -11.17
N ASP A 159 6.33 -5.29 -11.09
CA ASP A 159 7.23 -5.63 -9.97
C ASP A 159 8.42 -4.68 -9.92
N LYS A 160 9.05 -4.38 -11.06
CA LYS A 160 10.16 -3.44 -11.10
C LYS A 160 9.79 -2.06 -10.54
N LEU A 161 8.57 -1.58 -10.81
CA LEU A 161 8.05 -0.32 -10.26
C LEU A 161 7.85 -0.43 -8.75
N VAL A 162 7.24 -1.52 -8.26
CA VAL A 162 7.08 -1.78 -6.82
C VAL A 162 8.43 -1.88 -6.11
N GLN A 163 9.39 -2.62 -6.67
CA GLN A 163 10.74 -2.75 -6.12
C GLN A 163 11.49 -1.42 -6.05
N SER A 164 11.10 -0.44 -6.87
CA SER A 164 11.68 0.90 -6.82
C SER A 164 11.30 1.68 -5.56
N LEU A 165 10.22 1.29 -4.84
CA LEU A 165 9.70 1.90 -3.61
C LEU A 165 10.59 1.66 -2.38
N THR A 166 11.88 1.96 -2.51
CA THR A 166 12.82 1.94 -1.39
C THR A 166 12.66 3.16 -0.47
N PRO A 167 12.94 3.03 0.85
CA PRO A 167 12.87 4.15 1.77
C PRO A 167 13.73 5.35 1.34
N PRO A 168 13.19 6.59 1.34
CA PRO A 168 13.97 7.81 1.14
C PRO A 168 15.02 8.00 2.24
N LYS A 169 16.12 8.68 1.92
CA LYS A 169 17.16 9.05 2.87
C LYS A 169 17.13 10.55 3.20
N PRO A 170 17.33 10.96 4.47
CA PRO A 170 17.42 10.11 5.65
C PRO A 170 16.08 9.45 5.98
N ASP A 171 16.11 8.21 6.45
CA ASP A 171 14.92 7.50 6.90
C ASP A 171 14.49 7.93 8.31
N LEU A 172 13.37 7.40 8.79
CA LEU A 172 12.83 7.80 10.10
C LEU A 172 13.81 7.48 11.25
N PRO A 173 14.44 6.29 11.36
CA PRO A 173 15.50 6.04 12.33
C PRO A 173 16.63 7.08 12.29
N GLU A 174 17.19 7.39 11.13
CA GLU A 174 18.26 8.40 10.98
C GLU A 174 17.82 9.80 11.43
N LEU A 175 16.52 10.13 11.26
CA LEU A 175 15.96 11.40 11.74
C LEU A 175 15.81 11.42 13.27
N THR A 176 15.49 10.29 13.91
CA THR A 176 15.35 10.21 15.36
C THR A 176 16.67 10.45 16.10
N GLU A 177 17.81 10.20 15.47
CA GLU A 177 19.12 10.53 16.03
C GLU A 177 19.34 12.05 16.14
N LYS A 178 18.68 12.83 15.29
CA LYS A 178 18.87 14.28 15.15
C LYS A 178 17.81 15.10 15.87
N ASP A 179 16.62 14.55 16.10
CA ASP A 179 15.52 15.24 16.78
C ASP A 179 15.02 14.44 18.01
N PRO A 180 15.30 14.91 19.24
CA PRO A 180 14.89 14.21 20.47
C PRO A 180 13.37 14.09 20.66
N ARG A 181 12.57 15.00 20.10
CA ARG A 181 11.10 14.95 20.20
C ARG A 181 10.56 13.85 19.28
N LEU A 182 11.09 13.78 18.06
CA LEU A 182 10.77 12.70 17.12
C LEU A 182 11.23 11.35 17.67
N ALA A 183 12.42 11.27 18.27
CA ALA A 183 12.90 10.06 18.92
C ALA A 183 11.98 9.59 20.06
N ALA A 184 11.49 10.52 20.88
CA ALA A 184 10.56 10.20 21.95
C ALA A 184 9.20 9.74 21.41
N ALA A 185 8.73 10.32 20.31
CA ALA A 185 7.50 9.90 19.65
C ALA A 185 7.64 8.50 19.03
N TYR A 186 8.71 8.27 18.28
CA TYR A 186 9.06 6.98 17.67
C TYR A 186 9.09 5.85 18.70
N ARG A 187 9.79 6.05 19.83
CA ARG A 187 9.85 5.05 20.92
C ARG A 187 8.50 4.75 21.57
N LYS A 188 7.54 5.67 21.50
CA LYS A 188 6.20 5.51 22.08
C LYS A 188 5.18 4.94 21.09
N ALA A 189 5.46 4.99 19.80
CA ALA A 189 4.58 4.47 18.78
C ALA A 189 4.76 2.94 18.70
N GLU A 190 3.68 2.21 18.97
CA GLU A 190 3.69 0.73 18.97
C GLU A 190 4.06 0.16 17.60
N GLN A 191 3.63 0.84 16.52
CA GLN A 191 3.93 0.46 15.14
C GLN A 191 5.41 0.57 14.79
N CYS A 192 6.19 1.30 15.58
CA CYS A 192 7.63 1.44 15.41
C CYS A 192 8.43 0.42 16.26
N ALA A 193 7.76 -0.43 17.03
CA ALA A 193 8.41 -1.42 17.87
C ALA A 193 8.99 -2.56 17.01
N PRO A 194 10.16 -3.12 17.38
CA PRO A 194 10.70 -4.29 16.69
C PRO A 194 9.72 -5.46 16.72
N GLY A 195 9.47 -6.06 15.56
CA GLY A 195 8.57 -7.20 15.42
C GLY A 195 7.08 -6.84 15.36
N TRP A 196 6.73 -5.55 15.33
CA TRP A 196 5.37 -5.14 14.99
C TRP A 196 5.01 -5.61 13.58
N LYS A 197 3.78 -6.10 13.41
CA LYS A 197 3.21 -6.45 12.12
C LYS A 197 1.87 -5.76 11.90
N PRO A 198 1.57 -5.30 10.68
CA PRO A 198 0.22 -4.90 10.30
C PRO A 198 -0.75 -6.05 10.57
N GLY A 199 -1.84 -5.78 11.30
CA GLY A 199 -2.85 -6.80 11.64
C GLY A 199 -2.69 -7.49 13.00
N ASP A 200 -1.55 -7.34 13.69
CA ASP A 200 -1.39 -7.82 15.08
C ASP A 200 -2.06 -6.88 16.11
N THR A 201 -2.68 -5.79 15.67
CA THR A 201 -3.66 -5.11 16.51
C THR A 201 -4.84 -6.05 16.66
N ASP A 202 -4.98 -6.67 17.83
CA ASP A 202 -6.16 -7.37 18.35
C ASP A 202 -7.42 -6.46 18.41
N SER A 203 -7.58 -5.49 17.49
CA SER A 203 -8.89 -5.23 16.95
C SER A 203 -9.16 -6.40 16.01
N PRO A 204 -9.85 -7.47 16.47
CA PRO A 204 -10.44 -8.37 15.51
C PRO A 204 -11.15 -7.47 14.49
N ALA A 205 -10.80 -7.60 13.20
CA ALA A 205 -11.80 -7.33 12.18
C ALA A 205 -13.08 -7.92 12.76
N PRO A 206 -14.15 -7.11 13.00
CA PRO A 206 -15.25 -7.53 13.83
C PRO A 206 -15.52 -8.96 13.42
N ASP A 207 -15.33 -9.91 14.36
CA ASP A 207 -15.56 -11.32 14.05
C ASP A 207 -16.82 -11.29 13.20
N PRO A 208 -16.92 -12.01 12.08
CA PRO A 208 -18.21 -12.20 11.45
C PRO A 208 -19.07 -13.03 12.43
N THR A 209 -19.44 -12.40 13.55
CA THR A 209 -20.08 -12.91 14.76
C THR A 209 -21.55 -12.77 14.52
N GLY A 210 -21.96 -13.48 13.48
CA GLY A 210 -23.35 -13.61 13.11
C GLY A 210 -23.46 -14.79 12.18
N PRO A 211 -24.47 -15.65 12.37
CA PRO A 211 -24.84 -16.54 11.29
C PRO A 211 -25.04 -15.72 10.02
N LEU A 212 -24.59 -16.25 8.88
CA LEU A 212 -24.87 -15.63 7.60
C LEU A 212 -26.38 -15.37 7.48
N PRO A 213 -26.81 -14.18 7.02
CA PRO A 213 -28.21 -13.91 6.79
C PRO A 213 -28.77 -14.98 5.85
N ALA A 214 -30.01 -15.40 6.06
CA ALA A 214 -30.63 -16.37 5.18
C ALA A 214 -30.80 -15.73 3.79
N PRO A 215 -30.11 -16.22 2.75
CA PRO A 215 -30.30 -15.73 1.38
C PRO A 215 -31.73 -15.99 0.91
N ALA A 216 -32.33 -15.05 0.18
CA ALA A 216 -33.69 -15.20 -0.36
C ALA A 216 -33.89 -16.50 -1.17
N ASP A 217 -32.89 -16.90 -1.95
CA ASP A 217 -32.92 -18.07 -2.83
C ASP A 217 -32.12 -19.27 -2.30
N GLY A 218 -31.63 -19.22 -1.05
CA GLY A 218 -30.91 -20.35 -0.47
C GLY A 218 -29.59 -20.63 -1.20
N LYS A 219 -29.36 -21.90 -1.56
CA LYS A 219 -28.24 -22.35 -2.40
C LYS A 219 -28.66 -22.56 -3.87
N ASN A 220 -29.82 -22.05 -4.28
CA ASN A 220 -30.35 -22.29 -5.61
C ASN A 220 -29.70 -21.39 -6.66
N LEU A 221 -28.56 -21.82 -7.21
CA LEU A 221 -27.81 -21.07 -8.22
C LEU A 221 -28.65 -20.74 -9.48
N THR A 222 -29.63 -21.58 -9.82
CA THR A 222 -30.47 -21.37 -11.00
C THR A 222 -31.45 -20.20 -10.85
N ALA A 223 -31.72 -19.75 -9.61
CA ALA A 223 -32.52 -18.55 -9.35
C ALA A 223 -31.88 -17.30 -9.97
N CYS A 224 -30.56 -17.30 -10.14
CA CYS A 224 -29.80 -16.17 -10.66
C CYS A 224 -29.84 -16.03 -12.18
N SER A 225 -30.51 -16.95 -12.90
CA SER A 225 -30.51 -16.98 -14.36
C SER A 225 -30.98 -15.68 -15.03
N ASP A 226 -31.89 -14.94 -14.39
CA ASP A 226 -32.38 -13.65 -14.86
C ASP A 226 -31.56 -12.44 -14.37
N GLY A 227 -30.49 -12.67 -13.60
CA GLY A 227 -29.65 -11.63 -13.00
C GLY A 227 -30.15 -11.06 -11.68
N THR A 228 -31.24 -11.58 -11.11
CA THR A 228 -31.80 -11.11 -9.82
C THR A 228 -32.02 -12.29 -8.89
N CYS A 229 -31.16 -12.44 -7.90
CA CYS A 229 -31.26 -13.48 -6.87
C CYS A 229 -30.47 -13.07 -5.63
N GLU A 230 -30.64 -13.81 -4.55
CA GLU A 230 -29.74 -13.78 -3.40
C GLU A 230 -29.42 -15.20 -2.97
N ILE A 231 -28.14 -15.60 -3.07
CA ILE A 231 -27.69 -16.99 -2.87
C ILE A 231 -26.56 -17.08 -1.85
N LEU A 232 -26.41 -18.26 -1.24
CA LEU A 232 -25.26 -18.64 -0.42
C LEU A 232 -24.29 -19.51 -1.23
N VAL A 233 -23.03 -19.08 -1.27
CA VAL A 233 -21.89 -19.85 -1.79
C VAL A 233 -20.97 -20.21 -0.63
N THR A 234 -20.76 -21.49 -0.37
CA THR A 234 -19.98 -21.96 0.79
C THR A 234 -18.48 -22.12 0.51
N SER A 235 -18.11 -22.39 -0.74
CA SER A 235 -16.71 -22.55 -1.14
C SER A 235 -16.53 -22.15 -2.60
N GLU A 236 -17.20 -22.85 -3.51
CA GLU A 236 -17.12 -22.59 -4.95
C GLU A 236 -18.49 -22.78 -5.61
N ALA A 237 -18.78 -22.03 -6.65
CA ALA A 237 -19.99 -22.16 -7.44
C ALA A 237 -19.77 -21.70 -8.89
N ASP A 238 -20.26 -22.50 -9.84
CA ASP A 238 -20.39 -22.12 -11.24
C ASP A 238 -21.87 -21.83 -11.54
N LEU A 239 -22.16 -20.67 -12.12
CA LEU A 239 -23.53 -20.29 -12.50
C LEU A 239 -23.54 -19.30 -13.67
N THR A 240 -24.66 -19.28 -14.39
CA THR A 240 -24.93 -18.27 -15.42
C THR A 240 -25.98 -17.29 -14.87
N ALA A 241 -25.63 -16.00 -14.79
CA ALA A 241 -26.55 -14.95 -14.35
C ALA A 241 -26.69 -13.87 -15.41
N ASN A 242 -27.93 -13.64 -15.88
CA ASN A 242 -28.23 -12.73 -16.99
C ASN A 242 -27.33 -12.96 -18.23
N GLY A 243 -27.03 -14.22 -18.55
CA GLY A 243 -26.16 -14.59 -19.67
C GLY A 243 -24.66 -14.45 -19.43
N VAL A 244 -24.23 -14.08 -18.21
CA VAL A 244 -22.81 -14.04 -17.82
C VAL A 244 -22.46 -15.33 -17.08
N ASP A 245 -21.49 -16.08 -17.61
CA ASP A 245 -20.94 -17.26 -16.94
C ASP A 245 -19.92 -16.84 -15.87
N LEU A 246 -20.20 -17.24 -14.63
CA LEU A 246 -19.44 -16.90 -13.44
C LEU A 246 -18.94 -18.15 -12.73
N HIS A 247 -17.66 -18.14 -12.40
CA HIS A 247 -17.04 -19.01 -11.41
C HIS A 247 -16.76 -18.19 -10.16
N ILE A 248 -17.31 -18.61 -9.02
CA ILE A 248 -17.21 -17.91 -7.75
C ILE A 248 -16.40 -18.76 -6.79
N THR A 249 -15.43 -18.16 -6.09
CA THR A 249 -14.64 -18.79 -5.03
C THR A 249 -14.74 -17.97 -3.75
N VAL A 250 -15.00 -18.61 -2.63
CA VAL A 250 -15.15 -18.01 -1.31
C VAL A 250 -14.07 -18.57 -0.39
N GLY A 251 -13.20 -17.68 0.09
CA GLY A 251 -12.13 -17.97 1.05
C GLY A 251 -12.03 -16.84 2.07
N ASN A 252 -10.83 -16.25 2.23
CA ASN A 252 -10.65 -15.02 3.00
C ASN A 252 -11.23 -13.78 2.29
N SER A 253 -11.63 -13.94 1.04
CA SER A 253 -12.33 -12.95 0.22
C SER A 253 -13.24 -13.69 -0.78
N VAL A 254 -14.07 -12.95 -1.51
CA VAL A 254 -14.93 -13.50 -2.56
C VAL A 254 -14.36 -13.15 -3.93
N THR A 255 -13.96 -14.17 -4.69
CA THR A 255 -13.44 -14.03 -6.05
C THR A 255 -14.51 -14.40 -7.06
N PHE A 256 -14.64 -13.58 -8.10
CA PHE A 256 -15.51 -13.78 -9.26
C PHE A 256 -14.65 -13.89 -10.51
N ARG A 257 -14.87 -14.93 -11.30
CA ARG A 257 -14.16 -15.15 -12.56
C ARG A 257 -15.17 -15.36 -13.69
N THR A 258 -14.95 -14.66 -14.79
CA THR A 258 -15.61 -14.87 -16.09
C THR A 258 -14.56 -15.30 -17.11
N PRO A 259 -14.92 -15.70 -18.35
CA PRO A 259 -13.95 -16.05 -19.39
C PRO A 259 -12.92 -14.96 -19.73
N GLY A 260 -13.15 -13.70 -19.35
CA GLY A 260 -12.24 -12.58 -19.64
C GLY A 260 -11.95 -11.65 -18.46
N SER A 261 -12.36 -11.99 -17.24
CA SER A 261 -12.15 -11.12 -16.07
C SER A 261 -12.05 -11.92 -14.78
N VAL A 262 -11.23 -11.43 -13.85
CA VAL A 262 -11.17 -11.90 -12.46
C VAL A 262 -11.31 -10.68 -11.56
N MET A 263 -12.22 -10.73 -10.60
CA MET A 263 -12.44 -9.70 -9.59
C MET A 263 -12.37 -10.33 -8.21
N ASN A 264 -11.66 -9.69 -7.28
CA ASN A 264 -11.60 -10.13 -5.89
C ASN A 264 -12.19 -9.03 -5.00
N LEU A 265 -13.23 -9.37 -4.23
CA LEU A 265 -13.90 -8.48 -3.30
C LEU A 265 -13.62 -8.92 -1.86
N GLY A 266 -13.06 -8.02 -1.06
CA GLY A 266 -12.94 -8.21 0.38
C GLY A 266 -14.24 -7.86 1.11
N GLY A 267 -14.68 -8.72 2.02
CA GLY A 267 -15.63 -8.41 3.10
C GLY A 267 -17.07 -8.03 2.70
N HIS A 268 -17.86 -7.68 3.72
CA HIS A 268 -19.24 -7.19 3.60
C HIS A 268 -19.31 -5.87 2.84
N GLY A 269 -20.26 -5.77 1.90
CA GLY A 269 -20.53 -4.54 1.13
C GLY A 269 -19.71 -4.39 -0.15
N GLY A 270 -18.81 -5.32 -0.46
CA GLY A 270 -18.11 -5.34 -1.75
C GLY A 270 -19.08 -5.46 -2.91
N VAL A 271 -18.82 -4.74 -4.01
CA VAL A 271 -19.65 -4.75 -5.22
C VAL A 271 -18.79 -5.08 -6.44
N ALA A 272 -19.20 -6.11 -7.18
CA ALA A 272 -18.68 -6.42 -8.52
C ALA A 272 -19.72 -6.03 -9.56
N GLN A 273 -19.26 -5.47 -10.68
CA GLN A 273 -20.12 -5.10 -11.81
C GLN A 273 -19.54 -5.68 -13.10
N PHE A 274 -20.36 -6.44 -13.82
CA PHE A 274 -20.02 -7.06 -15.10
C PHE A 274 -20.84 -6.40 -16.20
N GLY A 275 -20.21 -5.45 -16.89
CA GLY A 275 -20.86 -4.63 -17.91
C GLY A 275 -22.04 -3.81 -17.35
N ASP A 276 -23.02 -3.56 -18.22
CA ASP A 276 -24.26 -2.85 -17.87
C ASP A 276 -25.39 -3.83 -17.48
N ASP A 277 -25.08 -5.12 -17.37
CA ASP A 277 -26.06 -6.19 -17.31
C ASP A 277 -26.15 -6.85 -15.93
N LEU A 278 -25.08 -6.80 -15.13
CA LEU A 278 -25.03 -7.54 -13.87
C LEU A 278 -24.22 -6.82 -12.78
N LYS A 279 -24.83 -6.69 -11.61
CA LYS A 279 -24.22 -6.18 -10.38
C LYS A 279 -24.36 -7.23 -9.28
N ILE A 280 -23.25 -7.57 -8.64
CA ILE A 280 -23.20 -8.51 -7.52
C ILE A 280 -22.72 -7.78 -6.27
N THR A 281 -23.44 -7.92 -5.16
CA THR A 281 -23.09 -7.35 -3.86
C THR A 281 -22.81 -8.48 -2.86
N VAL A 282 -21.69 -8.40 -2.14
CA VAL A 282 -21.40 -9.29 -1.01
C VAL A 282 -22.21 -8.82 0.20
N VAL A 283 -23.33 -9.48 0.45
CA VAL A 283 -24.26 -9.15 1.55
C VAL A 283 -23.69 -9.58 2.90
N ALA A 284 -22.92 -10.66 2.94
CA ALA A 284 -22.21 -11.12 4.13
C ALA A 284 -21.15 -12.15 3.72
N HIS A 285 -20.11 -12.28 4.51
CA HIS A 285 -19.03 -13.23 4.28
C HIS A 285 -18.39 -13.64 5.61
N ASN A 286 -18.22 -14.94 5.81
CA ASN A 286 -17.58 -15.55 6.98
C ASN A 286 -16.96 -16.92 6.60
N GLU A 287 -16.52 -17.70 7.59
CA GLU A 287 -15.96 -19.05 7.37
C GLU A 287 -16.95 -20.08 6.80
N ASP A 288 -18.26 -19.85 6.93
CA ASP A 288 -19.32 -20.72 6.39
C ASP A 288 -19.64 -20.42 4.92
N GLY A 289 -19.19 -19.28 4.39
CA GLY A 289 -19.43 -18.86 3.01
C GLY A 289 -19.73 -17.39 2.84
N ALA A 290 -20.33 -17.05 1.70
CA ALA A 290 -20.75 -15.71 1.35
C ALA A 290 -22.20 -15.68 0.86
N VAL A 291 -22.96 -14.70 1.34
CA VAL A 291 -24.29 -14.36 0.82
C VAL A 291 -24.11 -13.30 -0.24
N LEU A 292 -24.57 -13.59 -1.45
CA LEU A 292 -24.36 -12.78 -2.64
C LEU A 292 -25.69 -12.36 -3.21
N LYS A 293 -25.86 -11.05 -3.42
CA LYS A 293 -27.05 -10.48 -4.05
C LYS A 293 -26.73 -10.05 -5.47
N PHE A 294 -27.43 -10.64 -6.42
CA PHE A 294 -27.38 -10.32 -7.83
C PHE A 294 -28.52 -9.36 -8.15
N SER A 295 -28.21 -8.36 -8.96
CA SER A 295 -29.17 -7.36 -9.43
C SER A 295 -28.77 -6.89 -10.81
N ARG A 296 -29.75 -6.43 -11.58
CA ARG A 296 -29.48 -5.60 -12.76
C ARG A 296 -29.15 -4.17 -12.28
N PRO A 297 -28.21 -3.45 -12.92
CA PRO A 297 -27.80 -2.11 -12.52
C PRO A 297 -28.94 -1.08 -12.41
#